data_AF-A0A6A5KQ06-F1
#
_entry.id   AF-A0A6A5KQ06-F1
#
_cell.length_a   1.000
_cell.length_b   1.000
_cell.length_c   1.000
_cell.angle_alpha   90.00
_cell.angle_beta   90.00
_cell.angle_gamma   90.00
#
_symmetry.space_group_name_H-M   'P 1'
#
loop_
_entity.id
_entity.type
_entity.pdbx_description
1 polymer ?
#
loop_
_entity_poly.entity_id
_entity_poly.type
_entity_poly.pdbx_seq_one_letter_code
_entity_poly.pdbx_strand_id
1 'polypeptide(L)' 'YEEITFSCGDTEHHLMQHCHFARNDPGHQCFGAWNLKRKWRQPASECEDCIRKKQYN' A
#
# COMPACT_ATOMS: atom_id res chain seq x y z
N TYR A 1 -2.73 -1.40 -6.90
CA TYR A 1 -1.90 -0.96 -5.77
C TYR A 1 -1.06 0.25 -6.15
N GLU A 2 -0.69 1.06 -5.17
CA GLU A 2 0.47 1.95 -5.24
C GLU A 2 1.53 1.51 -4.24
N GLU A 3 2.78 1.81 -4.54
CA GLU A 3 3.95 1.55 -3.70
C GLU A 3 4.59 2.88 -3.33
N ILE A 4 4.75 3.13 -2.03
CA ILE A 4 5.30 4.35 -1.47
C ILE A 4 6.56 4.00 -0.70
N THR A 5 7.71 4.54 -1.10
CA THR A 5 8.95 4.42 -0.31
C THR A 5 9.16 5.68 0.51
N PHE A 6 9.30 5.52 1.83
CA PHE A 6 9.45 6.61 2.79
C PHE A 6 10.93 6.92 3.09
N SER A 7 11.19 8.02 3.79
CA SER A 7 12.55 8.44 4.16
C SER A 7 13.27 7.47 5.10
N CYS A 8 12.51 6.70 5.88
CA CYS A 8 13.00 5.62 6.74
C CYS A 8 13.46 4.37 5.95
N GLY A 9 13.21 4.31 4.63
CA GLY A 9 13.54 3.18 3.77
C GLY A 9 12.44 2.11 3.66
N ASP A 10 11.45 2.15 4.55
CA ASP A 10 10.29 1.27 4.47
C ASP A 10 9.41 1.57 3.25
N THR A 11 8.71 0.54 2.79
CA THR A 11 7.80 0.63 1.64
C THR A 11 6.41 0.15 2.03
N GLU A 12 5.39 0.97 1.75
CA GLU A 12 3.99 0.60 1.94
C GLU A 12 3.28 0.37 0.62
N HIS A 13 2.28 -0.53 0.65
CA HIS A 13 1.42 -0.81 -0.50
C HIS A 13 -0.01 -0.38 -0.18
N HIS A 14 -0.56 0.58 -0.93
CA HIS A 14 -1.95 1.00 -0.75
C HIS A 14 -2.83 0.47 -1.89
N LEU A 15 -4.01 -0.04 -1.53
CA LEU A 15 -4.97 -0.54 -2.51
C LEU A 15 -5.68 0.65 -3.17
N MET A 16 -5.32 0.94 -4.42
CA MET A 16 -5.93 2.04 -5.16
C MET A 16 -7.33 1.76 -5.71
N GLN A 17 -7.66 0.49 -5.97
CA GLN A 17 -8.92 0.11 -6.60
C GLN A 17 -9.46 -1.15 -5.98
N HIS A 18 -10.77 -1.15 -5.74
CA HIS A 18 -11.50 -2.31 -5.24
C HIS A 18 -12.22 -3.00 -6.41
N CYS A 19 -12.05 -4.31 -6.50
CA CYS A 19 -12.80 -5.13 -7.44
C CYS A 19 -14.18 -5.43 -6.84
N HIS A 20 -15.25 -4.90 -7.43
CA HIS A 20 -16.61 -5.11 -6.92
C HIS A 20 -17.06 -6.57 -7.01
N PHE A 21 -16.64 -7.27 -8.07
CA PHE A 21 -16.97 -8.69 -8.27
C PHE A 21 -16.28 -9.61 -7.27
N ALA A 22 -15.02 -9.33 -6.91
CA ALA A 22 -14.29 -10.07 -5.88
C ALA A 22 -14.94 -10.03 -4.49
N ARG A 23 -15.81 -9.05 -4.24
CA ARG A 23 -16.58 -8.97 -2.98
C ARG A 23 -17.76 -9.95 -2.94
N ASN A 24 -18.32 -10.28 -4.11
CA ASN A 24 -19.55 -11.07 -4.22
C ASN A 24 -19.28 -12.53 -4.61
N ASP A 25 -18.15 -12.80 -5.25
CA ASP A 25 -17.74 -14.14 -5.66
C ASP A 25 -16.33 -14.45 -5.14
N PRO A 26 -16.20 -15.34 -4.12
CA PRO A 26 -14.90 -15.77 -3.61
C PRO A 26 -14.00 -16.46 -4.66
N GLY A 27 -14.59 -17.01 -5.73
CA GLY A 27 -13.86 -17.60 -6.85
C GLY A 27 -13.36 -16.59 -7.87
N HIS A 28 -13.68 -15.31 -7.71
CA HIS A 28 -13.36 -14.29 -8.71
C HIS A 28 -11.87 -13.95 -8.73
N GLN A 29 -11.19 -14.39 -9.77
CA GLN A 29 -9.78 -14.11 -10.00
C GLN A 29 -9.60 -12.72 -10.62
N CYS A 30 -9.51 -11.69 -9.76
CA CYS A 30 -9.43 -10.30 -10.21
C CYS A 30 -7.99 -9.89 -10.62
N PHE A 31 -7.51 -10.46 -11.73
CA PHE A 31 -6.15 -10.22 -12.26
C PHE A 31 -5.88 -8.74 -12.60
N GLY A 32 -6.92 -7.98 -12.95
CA GLY A 32 -6.82 -6.56 -13.29
C GLY A 32 -6.66 -5.62 -12.08
N ALA A 33 -7.26 -5.98 -10.94
CA ALA A 33 -7.26 -5.12 -9.75
C ALA A 33 -5.94 -5.19 -8.96
N TRP A 34 -5.16 -6.25 -9.16
CA TRP A 34 -3.92 -6.49 -8.40
C TRP A 34 -2.67 -5.93 -9.07
N ASN A 35 -2.82 -5.06 -10.05
CA ASN A 35 -1.68 -4.42 -10.71
C ASN A 35 -1.12 -3.29 -9.87
N LEU A 36 0.20 -3.17 -9.84
CA LEU A 36 0.85 -1.99 -9.32
C LEU A 36 0.74 -0.86 -10.35
N LYS A 37 -0.01 0.19 -10.00
CA LYS A 37 -0.34 1.30 -10.90
C LYS A 37 0.67 2.43 -10.82
N ARG A 38 1.29 2.64 -9.66
CA ARG A 38 2.27 3.71 -9.44
C ARG A 38 3.27 3.36 -8.35
N LYS A 39 4.50 3.85 -8.54
CA LYS A 39 5.60 3.83 -7.57
C LYS A 39 6.08 5.26 -7.36
N TRP A 40 6.20 5.71 -6.12
CA TRP A 40 6.71 7.04 -5.82
C TRP A 40 7.35 7.10 -4.43
N ARG A 41 8.11 8.17 -4.18
CA ARG A 41 8.87 8.36 -2.93
C ARG A 41 8.29 9.51 -2.13
N GLN A 42 8.19 9.33 -0.80
CA GLN A 42 7.92 10.38 0.18
C GLN A 42 9.20 10.66 0.99
N PRO A 43 10.12 11.49 0.47
CA PRO A 43 11.40 11.75 1.13
C PRO A 43 11.27 12.62 2.39
N ALA A 44 10.14 13.33 2.57
CA ALA A 44 9.92 14.22 3.71
C ALA A 44 9.25 13.54 4.91
N SER A 45 8.74 12.32 4.75
CA SER A 45 7.88 11.65 5.73
C SER A 45 8.45 10.27 6.10
N GLU A 46 8.37 9.90 7.37
CA GLU A 46 8.54 8.51 7.82
C GLU A 46 7.22 7.74 7.73
N CYS A 47 7.27 6.42 7.67
CA CYS A 47 6.08 5.57 7.70
C CYS A 47 5.44 5.57 9.11
N GLU A 48 4.16 5.23 9.19
CA GLU A 48 3.43 5.21 10.47
C GLU A 48 4.05 4.23 11.47
N ASP A 49 4.58 3.09 10.99
CA ASP A 49 5.21 2.09 11.85
C ASP A 49 6.50 2.60 12.50
N CYS A 50 7.33 3.32 11.76
CA CYS A 50 8.54 3.95 12.30
C CYS A 50 8.19 5.07 13.28
N ILE A 51 7.17 5.88 12.98
CA ILE A 51 6.67 6.91 13.89
C ILE A 51 6.15 6.26 15.18
N ARG A 52 5.36 5.19 15.07
CA ARG A 52 4.79 4.46 16.21
C ARG A 52 5.89 3.85 17.09
N LYS A 53 6.90 3.20 16.50
CA LYS A 53 8.05 2.64 17.24
C LYS A 53 8.79 3.70 18.06
N LYS A 54 8.93 4.92 17.53
CA LYS A 54 9.58 6.04 18.24
C LYS A 54 8.76 6.60 19.40
N GLN A 55 7.43 6.47 19.37
CA GLN A 55 6.55 6.98 20.45
C GLN A 55 6.54 6.10 21.69
N TYR A 56 6.90 4.82 21.57
CA TYR A 56 6.94 3.86 22.68
C TYR A 56 8.34 3.68 23.29
N ASN A 57 9.30 4.51 22.89
CA ASN A 57 10.71 4.42 23.26
C ASN A 57 11.24 5.75 23.80
#